data_AF-A0A2D0L3G2-F1
#
_entry.id   AF-A0A2D0L3G2-F1
#
_cell.length_a   1.000
_cell.length_b   1.000
_cell.length_c   1.000
_cell.angle_alpha   90.00
_cell.angle_beta   90.00
_cell.angle_gamma   90.00
#
_symmetry.space_group_name_H-M   'P 1'
#
loop_
_entity.id
_entity.type
_entity.pdbx_description
1 polymer ?
#
loop_
_entity_poly.entity_id
_entity_poly.type
_entity_poly.pdbx_seq_one_letter_code
_entity_poly.pdbx_strand_id
1 'polypeptide(L)'
;MIPPYIEQLCTVGNSQRDKRGWSVTVCYTALIAYQSCEHHIDAVESVKWVPIDEIGTMPLAFDHTQLYQQARERLQQKSLYSIVPGFALPEVFTLTELQHVHEVLIGKTLQKKSFRRRLEQADLLIDTGKKRHERGRPANLYRLKAESADYRFIRNLEF
;
A
#
# COMPACT_ATOMS: atom_id res chain seq x y z
N MET A 1 9.26 -15.06 2.43
CA MET A 1 9.18 -13.59 2.56
C MET A 1 7.86 -13.24 3.22
N ILE A 2 7.83 -12.28 4.15
CA ILE A 2 6.62 -11.91 4.88
C ILE A 2 6.29 -10.45 4.57
N PRO A 3 5.07 -10.11 4.14
CA PRO A 3 4.68 -8.72 3.93
C PRO A 3 4.71 -7.98 5.28
N PRO A 4 5.31 -6.78 5.36
CA PRO A 4 5.40 -6.02 6.61
C PRO A 4 4.04 -5.51 7.11
N TYR A 5 3.00 -5.50 6.26
CA TYR A 5 1.65 -5.12 6.61
C TYR A 5 0.64 -6.14 6.06
N ILE A 6 -0.28 -6.57 6.92
CA ILE A 6 -1.42 -7.42 6.56
C ILE A 6 -2.64 -7.03 7.41
N GLU A 7 -3.81 -6.93 6.78
CA GLU A 7 -5.08 -6.61 7.45
C GLU A 7 -6.22 -7.42 6.81
N GLN A 8 -7.15 -7.91 7.62
CA GLN A 8 -8.36 -8.54 7.11
C GLN A 8 -9.25 -7.50 6.40
N LEU A 9 -9.63 -7.79 5.15
CA LEU A 9 -10.48 -6.93 4.35
C LEU A 9 -11.96 -7.18 4.63
N CYS A 10 -12.39 -8.43 4.42
CA CYS A 10 -13.77 -8.88 4.50
C CYS A 10 -13.86 -10.40 4.54
N THR A 11 -15.07 -10.93 4.74
CA THR A 11 -15.40 -12.34 4.55
C THR A 11 -16.61 -12.41 3.62
N VAL A 12 -16.51 -13.22 2.57
CA VAL A 12 -17.59 -13.41 1.60
C VAL A 12 -18.00 -14.88 1.63
N GLY A 13 -19.28 -15.14 1.85
CA GLY A 13 -19.83 -16.48 1.89
C GLY A 13 -21.21 -16.52 1.24
N ASN A 14 -21.35 -17.26 0.14
CA ASN A 14 -22.61 -17.46 -0.56
C ASN A 14 -22.51 -18.65 -1.54
N SER A 15 -23.65 -19.05 -2.12
CA SER A 15 -23.74 -20.16 -3.08
C SER A 15 -23.53 -19.77 -4.54
N GLN A 16 -23.28 -18.48 -4.82
CA GLN A 16 -23.19 -17.95 -6.20
C GLN A 16 -21.74 -17.71 -6.64
N ARG A 17 -20.84 -17.44 -5.69
CA ARG A 17 -19.43 -17.11 -5.97
C ARG A 17 -18.64 -18.27 -6.58
N ASP A 18 -19.08 -19.51 -6.34
CA ASP A 18 -18.49 -20.72 -6.89
C ASP A 18 -19.58 -21.59 -7.51
N LYS A 19 -19.38 -22.01 -8.75
CA LYS A 19 -20.36 -22.84 -9.48
C LYS A 19 -20.61 -24.20 -8.81
N ARG A 20 -19.72 -24.64 -7.92
CA ARG A 20 -19.86 -25.90 -7.16
C ARG A 20 -20.84 -25.80 -5.99
N GLY A 21 -21.27 -24.60 -5.59
CA GLY A 21 -22.23 -24.37 -4.51
C GLY A 21 -21.71 -23.43 -3.44
N TRP A 22 -22.07 -23.71 -2.17
CA TRP A 22 -21.66 -22.87 -1.04
C TRP A 22 -20.15 -22.81 -0.88
N SER A 23 -19.64 -21.59 -0.80
CA SER A 23 -18.22 -21.32 -0.63
C SER A 23 -18.03 -20.08 0.24
N VAL A 24 -16.96 -20.08 1.04
CA VAL A 24 -16.59 -18.99 1.94
C VAL A 24 -15.13 -18.62 1.70
N THR A 25 -14.82 -17.32 1.70
CA THR A 25 -13.45 -16.81 1.68
C THR A 25 -13.27 -15.72 2.73
N VAL A 26 -12.14 -15.75 3.44
CA VAL A 26 -11.68 -14.65 4.30
C VAL A 26 -10.58 -13.93 3.53
N CYS A 27 -10.85 -12.70 3.11
CA CYS A 27 -9.95 -11.93 2.27
C CYS A 27 -9.08 -11.00 3.12
N TYR A 28 -7.81 -10.87 2.73
CA TYR A 28 -6.83 -10.00 3.37
C TYR A 28 -6.23 -9.02 2.34
N THR A 29 -5.82 -7.85 2.82
CA THR A 29 -4.98 -6.91 2.07
C THR A 29 -3.59 -6.90 2.69
N ALA A 30 -2.55 -6.99 1.85
CA ALA A 30 -1.16 -6.93 2.28
C ALA A 30 -0.39 -5.92 1.43
N LEU A 31 0.64 -5.31 2.03
CA LEU A 31 1.57 -4.41 1.34
C LEU A 31 2.98 -4.94 1.49
N ILE A 32 3.74 -4.89 0.41
CA ILE A 32 5.13 -5.34 0.36
C ILE A 32 5.91 -4.51 -0.66
N ALA A 33 7.18 -4.26 -0.38
CA ALA A 33 8.08 -3.65 -1.35
C ALA A 33 8.31 -4.58 -2.53
N TYR A 34 8.13 -4.05 -3.75
CA TYR A 34 8.35 -4.77 -5.01
C TYR A 34 9.72 -5.46 -5.06
N GLN A 35 10.78 -4.74 -4.70
CA GLN A 35 12.17 -5.23 -4.72
C GLN A 35 12.44 -6.38 -3.75
N SER A 36 11.57 -6.56 -2.75
CA SER A 36 11.74 -7.67 -1.83
C SER A 36 11.45 -8.98 -2.56
N CYS A 37 10.36 -9.06 -3.32
CA CYS A 37 9.91 -10.32 -3.92
C CYS A 37 10.11 -10.46 -5.44
N GLU A 38 10.49 -9.40 -6.16
CA GLU A 38 10.56 -9.41 -7.64
C GLU A 38 11.36 -10.60 -8.20
N HIS A 39 12.58 -10.85 -7.70
CA HIS A 39 13.42 -11.95 -8.18
C HIS A 39 12.82 -13.35 -7.98
N HIS A 40 11.98 -13.51 -6.95
CA HIS A 40 11.31 -14.79 -6.69
C HIS A 40 10.08 -14.96 -7.58
N ILE A 41 9.38 -13.86 -7.88
CA ILE A 41 8.19 -13.84 -8.73
C ILE A 41 8.60 -14.06 -10.18
N ASP A 42 9.64 -13.38 -10.66
CA ASP A 42 10.14 -13.49 -12.04
C ASP A 42 10.67 -14.89 -12.37
N ALA A 43 11.04 -15.68 -11.36
CA ALA A 43 11.49 -17.06 -11.52
C ALA A 43 10.34 -18.07 -11.69
N VAL A 44 9.07 -17.66 -11.57
CA VAL A 44 7.91 -18.55 -11.58
C VAL A 44 6.84 -18.05 -12.56
N GLU A 45 6.51 -18.85 -13.58
CA GLU A 45 5.56 -18.45 -14.64
C GLU A 45 4.13 -18.19 -14.16
N SER A 46 3.70 -18.85 -13.07
CA SER A 46 2.33 -18.79 -12.58
C SER A 46 2.01 -17.55 -11.73
N VAL A 47 2.99 -16.67 -11.49
CA VAL A 47 2.85 -15.48 -10.63
C VAL A 47 3.47 -14.28 -11.34
N LYS A 48 2.80 -13.12 -11.27
CA LYS A 48 3.37 -11.87 -11.79
C LYS A 48 2.84 -10.66 -11.04
N TRP A 49 3.63 -9.60 -11.02
CA TRP A 49 3.13 -8.26 -10.73
C TRP A 49 2.34 -7.75 -11.95
N VAL A 50 1.19 -7.12 -11.69
CA VAL A 50 0.34 -6.53 -12.74
C VAL A 50 0.09 -5.07 -12.37
N PRO A 51 0.24 -4.11 -13.31
CA PRO A 51 -0.15 -2.73 -13.06
C PRO A 51 -1.61 -2.61 -12.65
N ILE A 52 -1.88 -1.79 -11.63
CA ILE A 52 -3.23 -1.67 -11.02
C ILE A 52 -4.30 -1.26 -12.04
N ASP A 53 -3.92 -0.47 -13.04
CA ASP A 53 -4.81 0.05 -14.07
C ASP A 53 -5.13 -1.00 -15.15
N GLU A 54 -4.33 -2.05 -15.28
CA GLU A 54 -4.58 -3.16 -16.21
C GLU A 54 -5.51 -4.22 -15.61
N ILE A 55 -5.42 -4.45 -14.28
CA ILE A 55 -6.19 -5.48 -13.57
C ILE A 55 -7.70 -5.37 -13.83
N GLY A 56 -8.24 -4.15 -13.91
CA GLY A 56 -9.67 -3.92 -14.12
C GLY A 56 -10.23 -4.48 -15.43
N THR A 57 -9.36 -4.76 -16.40
CA THR A 57 -9.72 -5.32 -17.71
C THR A 57 -9.48 -6.83 -17.80
N MET A 58 -8.83 -7.42 -16.80
CA MET A 58 -8.50 -8.84 -16.79
C MET A 58 -9.67 -9.68 -16.25
N PRO A 59 -9.98 -10.83 -16.88
CA PRO A 59 -10.90 -11.79 -16.28
C PRO A 59 -10.20 -12.48 -15.09
N LEU A 60 -10.63 -12.17 -13.87
CA LEU A 60 -10.15 -12.83 -12.66
C LEU A 60 -11.05 -14.00 -12.28
N ALA A 61 -10.50 -14.97 -11.57
CA ALA A 61 -11.26 -16.12 -11.10
C ALA A 61 -12.36 -15.72 -10.11
N PHE A 62 -13.50 -16.42 -10.15
CA PHE A 62 -14.61 -16.25 -9.21
C PHE A 62 -15.08 -14.79 -9.09
N ASP A 63 -15.19 -14.28 -7.86
CA ASP A 63 -15.54 -12.92 -7.47
C ASP A 63 -14.29 -12.05 -7.19
N HIS A 64 -13.10 -12.45 -7.63
CA HIS A 64 -11.85 -11.77 -7.27
C HIS A 64 -11.78 -10.32 -7.79
N THR A 65 -12.46 -9.98 -8.89
CA THR A 65 -12.57 -8.59 -9.35
C THR A 65 -13.26 -7.70 -8.30
N GLN A 66 -14.30 -8.21 -7.63
CA GLN A 66 -15.02 -7.47 -6.58
C GLN A 66 -14.15 -7.33 -5.32
N LEU A 67 -13.44 -8.39 -4.93
CA LEU A 67 -12.51 -8.35 -3.79
C LEU A 67 -11.36 -7.37 -4.04
N TYR A 68 -10.80 -7.35 -5.26
CA TYR A 68 -9.77 -6.39 -5.66
C TYR A 68 -10.27 -4.94 -5.59
N GLN A 69 -11.45 -4.65 -6.14
CA GLN A 69 -12.05 -3.31 -6.10
C GLN A 69 -12.23 -2.85 -4.65
N GLN A 70 -12.76 -3.72 -3.78
CA GLN A 70 -12.92 -3.42 -2.36
C GLN A 70 -11.59 -3.18 -1.64
N ALA A 71 -10.54 -3.96 -1.97
CA ALA A 71 -9.19 -3.78 -1.42
C ALA A 71 -8.59 -2.43 -1.86
N ARG A 72 -8.75 -2.08 -3.14
CA ARG A 72 -8.30 -0.80 -3.71
C ARG A 72 -8.98 0.36 -3.01
N GLU A 73 -10.31 0.34 -2.92
CA GLU A 73 -11.08 1.38 -2.21
C GLU A 73 -10.64 1.51 -0.75
N ARG A 74 -10.46 0.40 -0.03
CA ARG A 74 -9.97 0.41 1.36
C ARG A 74 -8.58 1.06 1.46
N LEU A 75 -7.68 0.72 0.55
CA LEU A 75 -6.32 1.28 0.54
C LEU A 75 -6.33 2.77 0.19
N GLN A 76 -7.18 3.20 -0.74
CA GLN A 76 -7.41 4.62 -1.04
C GLN A 76 -7.91 5.37 0.19
N GLN A 77 -8.89 4.83 0.92
CA GLN A 77 -9.35 5.45 2.17
C GLN A 77 -8.22 5.53 3.21
N LYS A 78 -7.46 4.44 3.41
CA LYS A 78 -6.30 4.43 4.34
C LYS A 78 -5.26 5.48 3.99
N SER A 79 -5.03 5.74 2.71
CA SER A 79 -4.08 6.76 2.27
C SER A 79 -4.46 8.18 2.71
N LEU A 80 -5.75 8.44 2.99
CA LEU A 80 -6.23 9.73 3.49
C LEU A 80 -5.98 9.93 4.99
N TYR A 81 -5.96 8.87 5.80
CA TYR A 81 -5.93 9.00 7.26
C TYR A 81 -4.83 8.18 7.96
N SER A 82 -3.91 7.54 7.23
CA SER A 82 -2.81 6.76 7.84
C SER A 82 -1.57 6.78 6.94
N ILE A 83 -0.42 6.39 7.47
CA ILE A 83 0.83 6.21 6.70
C ILE A 83 1.00 4.77 6.17
N VAL A 84 -0.06 3.95 6.26
CA VAL A 84 -0.04 2.54 5.83
C VAL A 84 0.50 2.34 4.40
N PRO A 85 0.21 3.21 3.41
CA PRO A 85 0.80 3.06 2.07
C PRO A 85 2.34 2.96 2.05
N GLY A 86 3.04 3.52 3.05
CA GLY A 86 4.48 3.41 3.17
C GLY A 86 5.01 1.97 3.28
N PHE A 87 4.19 1.00 3.71
CA PHE A 87 4.58 -0.41 3.76
C PHE A 87 4.73 -1.07 2.37
N ALA A 88 4.31 -0.38 1.29
CA ALA A 88 4.58 -0.78 -0.09
C ALA A 88 5.95 -0.29 -0.61
N LEU A 89 6.66 0.53 0.15
CA LEU A 89 8.00 1.01 -0.18
C LEU A 89 9.07 0.08 0.40
N PRO A 90 10.32 0.13 -0.13
CA PRO A 90 11.47 -0.52 0.51
C PRO A 90 11.59 -0.13 1.99
N GLU A 91 12.28 -0.95 2.79
CA GLU A 91 12.45 -0.70 4.23
C GLU A 91 12.94 0.73 4.54
N VAL A 92 13.82 1.27 3.68
CA VAL A 92 14.31 2.64 3.74
C VAL A 92 13.88 3.45 2.53
N PHE A 93 13.21 4.57 2.77
CA PHE A 93 12.64 5.43 1.73
C PHE A 93 12.77 6.92 2.09
N THR A 94 12.59 7.78 1.09
CA THR A 94 12.54 9.23 1.23
C THR A 94 11.10 9.70 1.47
N LEU A 95 10.94 10.88 2.08
CA LEU A 95 9.60 11.48 2.23
C LEU A 95 8.93 11.79 0.89
N THR A 96 9.71 11.97 -0.18
CA THR A 96 9.17 12.21 -1.52
C THR A 96 8.54 10.93 -2.08
N GLU A 97 9.20 9.78 -1.92
CA GLU A 97 8.64 8.48 -2.34
C GLU A 97 7.38 8.14 -1.54
N LEU A 98 7.39 8.38 -0.23
CA LEU A 98 6.20 8.22 0.61
C LEU A 98 5.05 9.10 0.14
N GLN A 99 5.31 10.39 -0.08
CA GLN A 99 4.30 11.31 -0.61
C GLN A 99 3.76 10.82 -1.95
N HIS A 100 4.64 10.40 -2.87
CA HIS A 100 4.25 9.95 -4.20
C HIS A 100 3.32 8.73 -4.15
N VAL A 101 3.61 7.74 -3.31
CA VAL A 101 2.73 6.57 -3.12
C VAL A 101 1.34 6.99 -2.65
N HIS A 102 1.23 7.96 -1.74
CA HIS A 102 -0.07 8.50 -1.35
C HIS A 102 -0.78 9.21 -2.50
N GLU A 103 -0.07 10.04 -3.26
CA GLU A 103 -0.63 10.77 -4.40
C GLU A 103 -1.16 9.82 -5.48
N VAL A 104 -0.44 8.72 -5.76
CA VAL A 104 -0.86 7.68 -6.71
C VAL A 104 -2.16 7.01 -6.24
N LEU A 105 -2.25 6.66 -4.94
CA LEU A 105 -3.46 6.03 -4.40
C LEU A 105 -4.66 7.00 -4.39
N ILE A 106 -4.45 8.25 -3.96
CA ILE A 106 -5.49 9.29 -3.88
C ILE A 106 -5.89 9.78 -5.28
N GLY A 107 -4.99 9.70 -6.26
CA GLY A 107 -5.16 10.27 -7.59
C GLY A 107 -5.06 11.80 -7.62
N LYS A 108 -4.45 12.41 -6.59
CA LYS A 108 -4.28 13.87 -6.46
C LYS A 108 -2.92 14.20 -5.87
N THR A 109 -2.39 15.37 -6.22
CA THR A 109 -1.16 15.89 -5.64
C THR A 109 -1.40 16.37 -4.21
N LEU A 110 -0.40 16.18 -3.35
CA LEU A 110 -0.44 16.61 -1.96
C LEU A 110 0.47 17.82 -1.77
N GLN A 111 0.03 18.76 -0.94
CA GLN A 111 0.88 19.89 -0.57
C GLN A 111 2.04 19.41 0.33
N LYS A 112 3.25 19.42 -0.23
CA LYS A 112 4.49 18.93 0.40
C LYS A 112 4.71 19.42 1.84
N LYS A 113 4.49 20.72 2.11
CA LYS A 113 4.69 21.29 3.45
C LYS A 113 3.69 20.74 4.47
N SER A 114 2.43 20.62 4.08
CA SER A 114 1.37 20.10 4.94
C SER A 114 1.54 18.61 5.21
N PHE A 115 1.90 17.83 4.19
CA PHE A 115 2.21 16.40 4.35
C PHE A 115 3.36 16.18 5.33
N ARG A 116 4.48 16.91 5.17
CA ARG A 116 5.65 16.80 6.07
C ARG A 116 5.33 17.20 7.51
N ARG A 117 4.69 18.35 7.71
CA ARG A 117 4.27 18.81 9.05
C ARG A 117 3.42 17.75 9.75
N ARG A 118 2.53 17.10 8.99
CA ARG A 118 1.66 16.05 9.52
C ARG A 118 2.45 14.82 9.97
N LEU A 119 3.42 14.38 9.17
CA LEU A 119 4.28 13.25 9.51
C LEU A 119 5.14 13.55 10.74
N GLU A 120 5.68 14.76 10.84
CA GLU A 120 6.46 15.23 11.99
C GLU A 120 5.62 15.25 13.27
N GLN A 121 4.38 15.74 13.20
CA GLN A 121 3.45 15.77 14.34
C GLN A 121 3.02 14.39 14.82
N ALA A 122 2.91 13.43 13.90
CA ALA A 122 2.49 12.07 14.23
C ALA A 122 3.63 11.19 14.72
N ASP A 123 4.90 11.61 14.52
CA ASP A 123 6.10 10.91 14.96
C ASP A 123 6.13 9.41 14.55
N LEU A 124 5.85 9.15 13.28
CA LEU A 124 5.71 7.79 12.71
C LEU A 124 6.96 7.26 11.98
N LEU A 125 8.00 8.07 11.92
CA LEU A 125 9.19 7.83 11.11
C LEU A 125 10.46 7.88 11.95
N ILE A 126 11.40 7.02 11.61
CA ILE A 126 12.76 7.02 12.16
C ILE A 126 13.70 7.58 11.11
N ASP A 127 14.35 8.72 11.37
CA ASP A 127 15.44 9.20 10.52
C ASP A 127 16.64 8.26 10.68
N THR A 128 17.12 7.71 9.56
CA THR A 128 18.24 6.76 9.57
C THR A 128 19.61 7.44 9.67
N GLY A 129 19.66 8.78 9.58
CA GLY A 129 20.89 9.57 9.45
C GLY A 129 21.55 9.46 8.07
N LYS A 130 21.06 8.58 7.20
CA LYS A 130 21.57 8.38 5.85
C LYS A 130 20.83 9.27 4.86
N LYS A 131 21.50 9.56 3.75
CA LYS A 131 20.93 10.32 2.64
C LYS A 131 21.07 9.55 1.34
N ARG A 132 20.09 9.70 0.46
CA ARG A 132 20.16 9.24 -0.92
C ARG A 132 20.51 10.39 -1.83
N HIS A 133 21.55 10.19 -2.65
CA HIS A 133 21.97 11.12 -3.68
C HIS A 133 21.26 10.73 -4.98
N GLU A 134 20.22 11.48 -5.32
CA GLU A 134 19.59 11.44 -6.64
C GLU A 134 19.85 12.78 -7.35
N ARG A 135 19.20 13.03 -8.48
CA ARG A 135 19.32 14.31 -9.19
C ARG A 135 18.87 15.46 -8.27
N GLY A 136 19.83 16.24 -7.76
CA GLY A 136 19.59 17.43 -6.93
C GLY A 136 20.07 17.29 -5.48
N ARG A 137 19.36 17.94 -4.54
CA ARG A 137 19.74 17.96 -3.12
C ARG A 137 19.56 16.56 -2.51
N PRO A 138 20.54 16.05 -1.73
CA PRO A 138 20.42 14.77 -1.06
C PRO A 138 19.19 14.71 -0.14
N ALA A 139 18.43 13.62 -0.22
CA ALA A 139 17.22 13.40 0.56
C ALA A 139 17.50 12.48 1.75
N ASN A 140 17.00 12.82 2.95
CA ASN A 140 17.08 11.94 4.12
C ASN A 140 16.30 10.65 3.88
N LEU A 141 16.82 9.55 4.42
CA LEU A 141 16.19 8.24 4.41
C LEU A 141 15.54 7.95 5.76
N TYR A 142 14.33 7.40 5.70
CA TYR A 142 13.48 7.11 6.84
C TYR A 142 13.04 5.65 6.84
N ARG A 143 12.63 5.16 8.00
CA ARG A 143 11.90 3.91 8.20
C ARG A 143 10.56 4.17 8.89
N LEU A 144 9.57 3.32 8.65
CA LEU A 144 8.35 3.30 9.46
C LEU A 144 8.67 2.77 10.86
N LYS A 145 8.07 3.39 11.88
CA LYS A 145 7.97 2.79 13.22
C LYS A 145 6.97 1.62 13.20
N ALA A 146 7.03 0.76 14.22
CA ALA A 146 6.11 -0.38 14.34
C ALA A 146 4.66 0.10 14.55
N GLU A 147 4.45 1.13 15.37
CA GLU A 147 3.12 1.71 15.65
C GLU A 147 2.45 2.36 14.43
N SER A 148 3.19 2.58 13.33
CA SER A 148 2.68 3.21 12.11
C SER A 148 1.56 2.42 11.43
N ALA A 149 1.48 1.10 11.65
CA ALA A 149 0.40 0.26 11.12
C ALA A 149 -0.98 0.59 11.74
N ASP A 150 -0.98 0.95 13.03
CA ASP A 150 -2.19 1.16 13.81
C ASP A 150 -2.55 2.64 13.95
N TYR A 151 -1.60 3.54 13.72
CA TYR A 151 -1.84 4.97 13.84
C TYR A 151 -2.86 5.50 12.81
N ARG A 152 -3.78 6.34 13.28
CA ARG A 152 -4.77 7.04 12.47
C ARG A 152 -4.70 8.53 12.75
N PHE A 153 -4.57 9.30 11.68
CA PHE A 153 -4.64 10.74 11.69
C PHE A 153 -6.03 11.24 12.13
N ILE A 154 -6.07 12.28 12.96
CA ILE A 154 -7.33 12.87 13.45
C ILE A 154 -8.18 13.50 12.32
N ARG A 155 -7.52 14.01 11.27
CA ARG A 155 -8.16 14.62 10.10
C ARG A 155 -7.65 13.93 8.84
N ASN A 156 -8.44 13.89 7.78
CA ASN A 156 -7.96 13.39 6.50
C ASN A 156 -6.87 14.31 5.92
N LEU A 157 -6.09 13.77 4.97
CA LEU A 157 -5.24 14.57 4.10
C LEU A 157 -6.11 15.46 3.24
N GLU A 158 -5.77 16.74 3.24
CA GLU A 158 -6.34 17.75 2.37
C GLU A 158 -5.39 17.91 1.18
N PHE A 159 -5.96 18.09 -0.01
CA PHE A 159 -5.26 18.29 -1.28
C PHE A 159 -5.50 19.71 -1.78
#